data_AF-M1K7H6-F1
#
_entry.id   AF-M1K7H6-F1
#
_cell.length_a   1.000
_cell.length_b   1.000
_cell.length_c   1.000
_cell.angle_alpha   90.00
_cell.angle_beta   90.00
_cell.angle_gamma   90.00
#
_symmetry.space_group_name_H-M   'P 1'
#
loop_
_entity.id
_entity.type
_entity.pdbx_description
1 polymer ?
#
loop_
_entity_poly.entity_id
_entity_poly.type
_entity_poly.pdbx_seq_one_letter_code
_entity_poly.pdbx_strand_id
1 'polypeptide(L)'
;MKSIHVSQLRAGSFNLVSLIEESVDIREDSIFQTHAELVELVGDLESIREGLFFKKEKLNTKLRTIEDALKLEKIDDLSREISQICLEPLGSSRDVLERNKEINHLKRMEKGVKYLMEIEKGGFKVLDSLISSDSEDDWRFLCFFLYSISKVVEDDGELQKYNKLVEDKMLHVFEEGNKKGNKAMMRSAYNSLLEMGKENSLVYSYVYSLDLFKKPIRMVHKEERIIDLDFHTTDHSTFVELVDKVRDTYDADFRDLKDIFADTKDVYKVIHKKVYDDIISTALSDYLKGTNPCTFLLGLESCYRNLRVLGSFIETIDPGFDGSYATEDLVSQYTRMAVDKEKAFFDQIYEILALQRQSETKYIILGEEAGSTADSIFVYKQFLNVINFTLERSSKFYSEADEDELIDFFFRKIGGFIGIVYDSIQDKLEVVKTLKFIYLVTVKYFADKSWKLVTFRDKIDRKLRDALEDQIETCSMRIGVRVKQEDFANLEGCERVLEIVRHEINRAAEMTIEGKNFKILVNRIFCLLYSTLYSRILQLTFDEEQSRNMVEYVSKILEFAKELGCAESIQKSTHLYNLAMLVSVPEEDFESFYSLLVGRISDDEVLKILRCRKDREKVQGKVSASSGKDM
;
A
#
# COMPACT_ATOMS: atom_id res chain seq x y z
N MET A 1 33.13 -2.03 -0.94
CA MET A 1 33.09 -0.59 -1.30
C MET A 1 33.77 0.28 -0.26
N LYS A 2 34.41 1.38 -0.67
CA LYS A 2 34.85 2.49 0.20
C LYS A 2 33.86 3.65 0.05
N SER A 3 33.38 4.22 1.15
CA SER A 3 32.43 5.34 1.12
C SER A 3 33.04 6.60 0.49
N ILE A 4 32.32 7.25 -0.42
CA ILE A 4 32.80 8.44 -1.13
C ILE A 4 32.65 9.67 -0.24
N HIS A 5 33.74 10.42 -0.06
CA HIS A 5 33.73 11.66 0.71
C HIS A 5 33.99 12.88 -0.18
N VAL A 6 33.33 13.99 0.14
CA VAL A 6 33.44 15.30 -0.54
C VAL A 6 34.89 15.81 -0.65
N SER A 7 35.79 15.35 0.22
CA SER A 7 37.23 15.65 0.17
C SER A 7 37.93 15.07 -1.07
N GLN A 8 37.44 13.95 -1.63
CA GLN A 8 38.00 13.33 -2.86
C GLN A 8 37.66 14.15 -4.12
N LEU A 9 36.53 14.87 -4.11
CA LEU A 9 36.10 15.76 -5.19
C LEU A 9 36.89 17.09 -5.24
N ARG A 10 37.69 17.40 -4.21
CA ARG A 10 38.48 18.65 -4.10
C ARG A 10 39.89 18.54 -4.66
N ALA A 11 40.38 17.33 -4.96
CA ALA A 11 41.68 17.16 -5.57
C ALA A 11 41.62 17.64 -7.02
N GLY A 12 42.52 18.54 -7.42
CA GLY A 12 42.57 19.13 -8.78
C GLY A 12 42.85 18.15 -9.93
N SER A 13 42.81 16.84 -9.67
CA SER A 13 42.99 15.73 -10.60
C SER A 13 41.78 14.79 -10.58
N PHE A 14 40.57 15.32 -10.46
CA PHE A 14 39.35 14.52 -10.49
C PHE A 14 39.09 13.98 -11.91
N ASN A 15 39.09 12.66 -12.05
CA ASN A 15 38.68 11.94 -13.25
C ASN A 15 37.57 10.95 -12.87
N LEU A 16 36.47 11.01 -13.62
CA LEU A 16 35.28 10.18 -13.42
C LEU A 16 35.60 8.67 -13.54
N VAL A 17 36.52 8.32 -14.43
CA VAL A 17 36.93 6.92 -14.69
C VAL A 17 37.64 6.34 -13.47
N SER A 18 38.56 7.08 -12.86
CA SER A 18 39.27 6.65 -11.65
C SER A 18 38.36 6.51 -10.43
N LEU A 19 37.28 7.29 -10.32
CA LEU A 19 36.31 7.17 -9.22
C LEU A 19 35.53 5.85 -9.34
N ILE A 20 35.12 5.49 -10.56
CA ILE A 20 34.39 4.24 -10.84
C ILE A 20 35.30 3.04 -10.58
N GLU A 21 36.55 3.08 -11.06
CA GLU A 21 37.55 2.02 -10.85
C GLU A 21 37.96 1.85 -9.38
N GLU A 22 37.93 2.90 -8.56
CA GLU A 22 38.23 2.82 -7.12
C GLU A 22 37.04 2.40 -6.26
N SER A 23 35.81 2.57 -6.75
CA SER A 23 34.57 2.41 -5.97
C SER A 23 33.79 1.14 -6.33
N VAL A 24 33.88 0.67 -7.57
CA VAL A 24 33.13 -0.50 -8.06
C VAL A 24 34.12 -1.58 -8.49
N ASP A 25 33.95 -2.79 -7.94
CA ASP A 25 34.79 -3.94 -8.28
C ASP A 25 34.10 -4.72 -9.41
N ILE A 26 34.50 -4.44 -10.66
CA ILE A 26 33.86 -5.06 -11.84
C ILE A 26 34.27 -6.53 -11.90
N ARG A 27 33.34 -7.43 -11.57
CA ARG A 27 33.54 -8.88 -11.63
C ARG A 27 32.71 -9.44 -12.79
N GLU A 28 33.38 -10.01 -13.80
CA GLU A 28 32.73 -10.61 -14.97
C GLU A 28 31.75 -11.74 -14.60
N ASP A 29 31.95 -12.37 -13.43
CA ASP A 29 31.21 -13.54 -12.96
C ASP A 29 29.86 -13.20 -12.29
N SER A 30 29.59 -11.92 -12.00
CA SER A 30 28.42 -11.49 -11.20
C SER A 30 27.91 -10.10 -11.60
N ILE A 31 27.27 -10.04 -12.77
CA ILE A 31 26.65 -8.81 -13.33
C ILE A 31 25.67 -8.17 -12.34
N PHE A 32 24.95 -8.97 -11.54
CA PHE A 32 24.01 -8.48 -10.54
C PHE A 32 24.68 -7.71 -9.39
N GLN A 33 25.85 -8.15 -8.91
CA GLN A 33 26.58 -7.42 -7.87
C GLN A 33 27.19 -6.14 -8.43
N THR A 34 27.75 -6.17 -9.64
CA THR A 34 28.29 -4.95 -10.27
C THR A 34 27.20 -3.91 -10.56
N HIS A 35 26.00 -4.34 -10.96
CA HIS A 35 24.86 -3.43 -11.12
C HIS A 35 24.40 -2.86 -9.78
N ALA A 36 24.29 -3.68 -8.73
CA ALA A 36 23.91 -3.21 -7.39
C ALA A 36 24.92 -2.18 -6.85
N GLU A 37 26.23 -2.43 -7.01
CA GLU A 37 27.29 -1.50 -6.61
C GLU A 37 27.28 -0.19 -7.43
N LEU A 38 26.92 -0.25 -8.71
CA LEU A 38 26.74 0.95 -9.55
C LEU A 38 25.50 1.76 -9.14
N VAL A 39 24.39 1.10 -8.81
CA VAL A 39 23.17 1.77 -8.32
C VAL A 39 23.44 2.43 -6.97
N GLU A 40 24.16 1.75 -6.08
CA GLU A 40 24.58 2.31 -4.78
C GLU A 40 25.53 3.50 -4.96
N LEU A 41 26.48 3.42 -5.91
CA LEU A 41 27.35 4.54 -6.30
C LEU A 41 26.56 5.74 -6.81
N VAL A 42 25.55 5.52 -7.65
CA VAL A 42 24.67 6.59 -8.15
C VAL A 42 23.88 7.22 -7.01
N GLY A 43 23.34 6.42 -6.09
CA GLY A 43 22.64 6.90 -4.90
C GLY A 43 23.52 7.74 -3.97
N ASP A 44 24.78 7.34 -3.77
CA ASP A 44 25.77 8.12 -3.00
C ASP A 44 26.10 9.46 -3.68
N LEU A 45 26.23 9.47 -5.02
CA LEU A 45 26.48 10.70 -5.79
C LEU A 45 25.27 11.63 -5.78
N GLU A 46 24.05 11.11 -5.87
CA GLU A 46 22.81 11.88 -5.74
C GLU A 46 22.67 12.48 -4.34
N SER A 47 22.95 11.69 -3.29
CA SER A 47 22.96 12.16 -1.90
C SER A 47 24.01 13.26 -1.67
N ILE A 48 25.19 13.14 -2.27
CA ILE A 48 26.23 14.19 -2.22
C ILE A 48 25.78 15.43 -3.02
N ARG A 49 25.12 15.26 -4.18
CA ARG A 49 24.58 16.35 -4.98
C ARG A 49 23.52 17.12 -4.21
N GLU A 50 22.58 16.43 -3.58
CA GLU A 50 21.56 17.00 -2.71
C GLU A 50 22.20 17.70 -1.51
N GLY A 51 23.14 17.07 -0.82
CA GLY A 51 23.85 17.67 0.31
C GLY A 51 24.63 18.93 -0.07
N LEU A 52 25.27 18.96 -1.24
CA LEU A 52 25.95 20.16 -1.78
C LEU A 52 24.96 21.24 -2.20
N PHE A 53 23.82 20.86 -2.77
CA PHE A 53 22.72 21.77 -3.10
C PHE A 53 22.16 22.42 -1.84
N PHE A 54 21.76 21.64 -0.83
CA PHE A 54 21.34 22.12 0.47
C PHE A 54 22.38 23.03 1.13
N LYS A 55 23.68 22.71 1.01
CA LYS A 55 24.74 23.54 1.60
C LYS A 55 24.95 24.86 0.84
N LYS A 56 24.88 24.84 -0.49
CA LYS A 56 24.92 26.03 -1.36
C LYS A 56 23.70 26.91 -1.11
N GLU A 57 22.53 26.31 -0.96
CA GLU A 57 21.28 26.99 -0.70
C GLU A 57 21.22 27.53 0.73
N LYS A 58 21.71 26.80 1.73
CA LYS A 58 21.90 27.29 3.11
C LYS A 58 22.91 28.44 3.19
N LEU A 59 23.93 28.44 2.34
CA LEU A 59 24.87 29.56 2.21
C LEU A 59 24.23 30.75 1.51
N ASN A 60 23.44 30.52 0.45
CA ASN A 60 22.71 31.56 -0.27
C ASN A 60 21.58 32.17 0.55
N THR A 61 20.83 31.36 1.31
CA THR A 61 19.84 31.85 2.28
C THR A 61 20.57 32.60 3.38
N LYS A 62 21.65 32.08 3.99
CA LYS A 62 22.44 32.87 4.94
C LYS A 62 22.96 34.18 4.35
N LEU A 63 23.46 34.18 3.12
CA LEU A 63 23.89 35.40 2.41
C LEU A 63 22.73 36.36 2.20
N ARG A 64 21.56 35.87 1.75
CA ARG A 64 20.34 36.67 1.59
C ARG A 64 19.80 37.17 2.93
N THR A 65 19.78 36.35 3.98
CA THR A 65 19.34 36.77 5.32
C THR A 65 20.33 37.75 5.92
N ILE A 66 21.64 37.62 5.67
CA ILE A 66 22.65 38.60 6.10
C ILE A 66 22.54 39.89 5.26
N GLU A 67 22.33 39.79 3.95
CA GLU A 67 22.11 40.95 3.06
C GLU A 67 20.79 41.67 3.36
N ASP A 68 19.70 40.93 3.58
CA ASP A 68 18.38 41.44 3.93
C ASP A 68 18.37 41.96 5.37
N ALA A 69 19.06 41.32 6.33
CA ALA A 69 19.24 41.86 7.68
C ALA A 69 20.14 43.10 7.68
N LEU A 70 21.23 43.14 6.90
CA LEU A 70 22.07 44.34 6.74
C LEU A 70 21.33 45.45 6.00
N LYS A 71 20.44 45.13 5.05
CA LYS A 71 19.58 46.11 4.35
C LYS A 71 18.46 46.59 5.26
N LEU A 72 17.79 45.71 6.01
CA LEU A 72 16.74 46.05 6.97
C LEU A 72 17.31 46.82 8.15
N GLU A 73 18.43 46.42 8.77
CA GLU A 73 19.09 47.22 9.81
C GLU A 73 19.53 48.58 9.28
N LYS A 74 20.11 48.66 8.08
CA LYS A 74 20.47 49.96 7.48
C LYS A 74 19.26 50.80 7.11
N ILE A 75 18.16 50.19 6.67
CA ILE A 75 16.91 50.89 6.34
C ILE A 75 16.19 51.30 7.62
N ASP A 76 16.21 50.50 8.69
CA ASP A 76 15.63 50.82 9.98
C ASP A 76 16.46 51.88 10.70
N ASP A 77 17.80 51.82 10.61
CA ASP A 77 18.70 52.87 11.08
C ASP A 77 18.51 54.16 10.27
N LEU A 78 18.43 54.10 8.94
CA LEU A 78 18.10 55.26 8.09
C LEU A 78 16.69 55.79 8.36
N SER A 79 15.71 54.92 8.57
CA SER A 79 14.32 55.30 8.85
C SER A 79 14.20 55.93 10.24
N ARG A 80 14.96 55.42 11.22
CA ARG A 80 15.10 56.00 12.56
C ARG A 80 15.85 57.33 12.54
N GLU A 81 16.93 57.44 11.76
CA GLU A 81 17.67 58.69 11.55
C GLU A 81 16.77 59.71 10.85
N ILE A 82 16.12 59.34 9.74
CA ILE A 82 15.19 60.19 9.00
C ILE A 82 14.06 60.64 9.91
N SER A 83 13.38 59.75 10.63
CA SER A 83 12.24 60.09 11.51
C SER A 83 12.62 61.00 12.70
N GLN A 84 13.90 61.07 13.07
CA GLN A 84 14.41 62.01 14.08
C GLN A 84 14.85 63.36 13.51
N ILE A 85 14.91 63.53 12.18
CA ILE A 85 15.18 64.82 11.54
C ILE A 85 13.94 65.72 11.71
N CYS A 86 14.05 66.70 12.60
CA CYS A 86 13.11 67.82 12.71
C CYS A 86 13.59 68.97 11.82
N LEU A 87 12.79 69.31 10.80
CA LEU A 87 13.01 70.47 9.94
C LEU A 87 12.09 71.59 10.44
N GLU A 88 12.48 72.35 11.46
CA GLU A 88 11.67 73.52 11.86
C GLU A 88 11.77 74.63 10.80
N PRO A 89 10.63 75.21 10.34
CA PRO A 89 9.30 75.23 10.99
C PRO A 89 8.29 74.16 10.49
N LEU A 90 8.72 73.18 9.70
CA LEU A 90 7.89 72.21 8.98
C LEU A 90 7.52 70.93 9.77
N GLY A 91 8.24 70.58 10.84
CA GLY A 91 7.95 69.42 11.71
C GLY A 91 8.90 68.23 11.52
N SER A 92 8.51 67.04 11.98
CA SER A 92 9.32 65.82 11.78
C SER A 92 9.31 65.39 10.30
N SER A 93 10.35 64.72 9.82
CA SER A 93 10.41 64.24 8.43
C SER A 93 9.24 63.34 8.04
N ARG A 94 8.66 62.59 8.99
CA ARG A 94 7.43 61.81 8.80
C ARG A 94 6.25 62.72 8.49
N ASP A 95 6.07 63.80 9.27
CA ASP A 95 5.01 64.79 9.05
C ASP A 95 5.22 65.51 7.71
N VAL A 96 6.47 65.78 7.33
CA VAL A 96 6.82 66.39 6.04
C VAL A 96 6.49 65.45 4.88
N LEU A 97 6.79 64.14 5.00
CA LEU A 97 6.48 63.15 3.97
C LEU A 97 4.96 62.91 3.86
N GLU A 98 4.23 62.87 4.97
CA GLU A 98 2.76 62.80 4.97
C GLU A 98 2.14 64.05 4.34
N ARG A 99 2.59 65.26 4.72
CA ARG A 99 2.15 66.51 4.08
C ARG A 99 2.52 66.57 2.60
N ASN A 100 3.67 66.04 2.20
CA ASN A 100 4.07 66.00 0.79
C ASN A 100 3.21 65.01 -0.02
N LYS A 101 2.82 63.87 0.57
CA LYS A 101 1.82 62.97 -0.02
C LYS A 101 0.48 63.67 -0.20
N GLU A 102 0.01 64.40 0.83
CA GLU A 102 -1.21 65.21 0.75
C GLU A 102 -1.12 66.29 -0.33
N ILE A 103 0.01 67.03 -0.40
CA ILE A 103 0.25 68.05 -1.42
C ILE A 103 0.24 67.43 -2.83
N ASN A 104 0.88 66.29 -3.03
CA ASN A 104 0.90 65.62 -4.33
C ASN A 104 -0.49 65.09 -4.71
N HIS A 105 -1.27 64.60 -3.75
CA HIS A 105 -2.66 64.26 -3.95
C HIS A 105 -3.49 65.48 -4.34
N LEU A 106 -3.34 66.62 -3.63
CA LEU A 106 -4.00 67.88 -3.94
C LEU A 106 -3.63 68.41 -5.33
N LYS A 107 -2.34 68.31 -5.73
CA LYS A 107 -1.89 68.66 -7.10
C LYS A 107 -2.54 67.77 -8.15
N ARG A 108 -2.67 66.46 -7.90
CA ARG A 108 -3.38 65.54 -8.79
C ARG A 108 -4.86 65.88 -8.88
N MET A 109 -5.51 66.21 -7.75
CA MET A 109 -6.90 66.67 -7.74
C MET A 109 -7.06 67.99 -8.49
N GLU A 110 -6.16 68.96 -8.31
CA GLU A 110 -6.18 70.24 -9.02
C GLU A 110 -6.06 70.02 -10.54
N LYS A 111 -5.13 69.15 -10.97
CA LYS A 111 -5.00 68.73 -12.37
C LYS A 111 -6.28 68.06 -12.86
N GLY A 112 -6.88 67.18 -12.04
CA GLY A 112 -8.17 66.55 -12.33
C GLY A 112 -9.30 67.55 -12.52
N VAL A 113 -9.47 68.51 -11.62
CA VAL A 113 -10.50 69.56 -11.73
C VAL A 113 -10.32 70.38 -13.00
N LYS A 114 -9.08 70.75 -13.36
CA LYS A 114 -8.79 71.46 -14.61
C LYS A 114 -9.23 70.66 -15.84
N TYR A 115 -8.93 69.37 -15.87
CA TYR A 115 -9.32 68.48 -16.98
C TYR A 115 -10.84 68.28 -17.02
N LEU A 116 -11.51 68.19 -15.87
CA LEU A 116 -12.96 68.08 -15.78
C LEU A 116 -13.65 69.34 -16.33
N MET A 117 -13.16 70.54 -15.99
CA MET A 117 -13.66 71.80 -16.54
C MET A 117 -13.49 71.93 -18.06
N GLU A 118 -12.50 71.26 -18.65
CA GLU A 118 -12.30 71.21 -20.11
C GLU A 118 -13.24 70.18 -20.77
N ILE A 119 -13.47 69.04 -20.11
CA ILE A 119 -14.42 68.02 -20.56
C ILE A 119 -15.86 68.54 -20.52
N GLU A 120 -16.26 69.28 -19.48
CA GLU A 120 -17.58 69.94 -19.41
C GLU A 120 -17.84 70.89 -20.60
N LYS A 121 -16.78 71.43 -21.21
CA LYS A 121 -16.85 72.30 -22.41
C LYS A 121 -16.83 71.50 -23.72
N GLY A 122 -16.90 70.16 -23.66
CA GLY A 122 -16.82 69.26 -24.81
C GLY A 122 -15.38 68.99 -25.31
N GLY A 123 -14.36 69.35 -24.53
CA GLY A 123 -12.96 69.33 -24.90
C GLY A 123 -12.21 68.02 -24.62
N PHE A 124 -12.72 66.87 -25.07
CA PHE A 124 -12.15 65.55 -24.78
C PHE A 124 -10.71 65.31 -25.32
N LYS A 125 -10.19 66.19 -26.18
CA LYS A 125 -8.83 66.12 -26.74
C LYS A 125 -7.72 66.06 -25.69
N VAL A 126 -7.98 66.52 -24.46
CA VAL A 126 -7.03 66.43 -23.35
C VAL A 126 -6.86 65.02 -22.80
N LEU A 127 -7.83 64.12 -23.05
CA LEU A 127 -7.69 62.70 -22.78
C LEU A 127 -6.93 61.99 -23.90
N ASP A 128 -7.14 62.39 -25.16
CA ASP A 128 -6.39 61.85 -26.31
C ASP A 128 -4.88 62.07 -26.17
N SER A 129 -4.48 63.24 -25.65
CA SER A 129 -3.06 63.57 -25.42
C SER A 129 -2.44 62.74 -24.31
N LEU A 130 -3.19 62.44 -23.23
CA LEU A 130 -2.73 61.58 -22.15
C LEU A 130 -2.60 60.11 -22.59
N ILE A 131 -3.54 59.61 -23.40
CA ILE A 131 -3.49 58.24 -23.94
C ILE A 131 -2.32 58.05 -24.90
N SER A 132 -2.03 59.08 -25.69
CA SER A 132 -0.95 59.06 -26.69
C SER A 132 0.43 59.38 -26.11
N SER A 133 0.51 59.76 -24.83
CA SER A 133 1.77 59.99 -24.13
C SER A 133 2.58 58.70 -23.98
N ASP A 134 3.91 58.81 -23.91
CA ASP A 134 4.84 57.71 -23.58
C ASP A 134 5.27 57.76 -22.09
N SER A 135 4.67 58.64 -21.29
CA SER A 135 5.00 58.84 -19.88
C SER A 135 4.12 57.99 -18.95
N GLU A 136 4.75 57.21 -18.06
CA GLU A 136 4.06 56.45 -17.00
C GLU A 136 3.19 57.35 -16.12
N ASP A 137 3.67 58.54 -15.77
CA ASP A 137 2.96 59.47 -14.88
C ASP A 137 1.67 60.00 -15.53
N ASP A 138 1.65 60.15 -16.85
CA ASP A 138 0.45 60.57 -17.58
C ASP A 138 -0.59 59.47 -17.63
N TRP A 139 -0.17 58.22 -17.84
CA TRP A 139 -1.07 57.06 -17.80
C TRP A 139 -1.64 56.83 -16.40
N ARG A 140 -0.82 56.89 -15.35
CA ARG A 140 -1.27 56.80 -13.95
C ARG A 140 -2.25 57.90 -13.60
N PHE A 141 -1.97 59.14 -14.02
CA PHE A 141 -2.89 60.25 -13.81
C PHE A 141 -4.23 60.04 -14.54
N LEU A 142 -4.18 59.58 -15.79
CA LEU A 142 -5.38 59.30 -16.59
C LEU A 142 -6.25 58.22 -15.95
N CYS A 143 -5.65 57.11 -15.52
CA CYS A 143 -6.32 56.03 -14.82
C CYS A 143 -6.97 56.51 -13.51
N PHE A 144 -6.22 57.24 -12.68
CA PHE A 144 -6.73 57.86 -11.46
C PHE A 144 -7.91 58.80 -11.74
N PHE A 145 -7.81 59.61 -12.79
CA PHE A 145 -8.82 60.60 -13.18
C PHE A 145 -10.11 59.92 -13.65
N LEU A 146 -10.02 58.95 -14.55
CA LEU A 146 -11.17 58.19 -15.04
C LEU A 146 -11.87 57.42 -13.91
N TYR A 147 -11.11 56.80 -13.01
CA TYR A 147 -11.67 56.15 -11.83
C TYR A 147 -12.40 57.14 -10.92
N SER A 148 -11.79 58.29 -10.64
CA SER A 148 -12.37 59.32 -9.77
C SER A 148 -13.66 59.91 -10.35
N ILE A 149 -13.72 60.16 -11.65
CA ILE A 149 -14.94 60.67 -12.31
C ILE A 149 -16.05 59.63 -12.31
N SER A 150 -15.72 58.36 -12.56
CA SER A 150 -16.71 57.28 -12.60
C SER A 150 -17.48 57.08 -11.28
N LYS A 151 -16.94 57.61 -10.17
CA LYS A 151 -17.61 57.61 -8.85
C LYS A 151 -18.56 58.78 -8.63
N VAL A 152 -18.47 59.83 -9.45
CA VAL A 152 -19.18 61.11 -9.26
C VAL A 152 -20.23 61.34 -10.34
N VAL A 153 -20.01 60.82 -11.55
CA VAL A 153 -20.89 61.01 -12.71
C VAL A 153 -21.52 59.67 -13.10
N GLU A 154 -22.86 59.60 -13.13
CA GLU A 154 -23.58 58.43 -13.64
C GLU A 154 -23.59 58.44 -15.18
N ASP A 155 -22.98 57.41 -15.76
CA ASP A 155 -23.17 56.89 -17.13
C ASP A 155 -22.99 57.89 -18.31
N ASP A 156 -21.79 58.48 -18.42
CA ASP A 156 -21.35 59.17 -19.65
C ASP A 156 -20.70 58.16 -20.64
N GLY A 157 -21.36 57.94 -21.78
CA GLY A 157 -20.90 57.02 -22.83
C GLY A 157 -19.56 57.38 -23.49
N GLU A 158 -19.12 58.64 -23.47
CA GLU A 158 -17.80 59.03 -23.98
C GLU A 158 -16.69 58.68 -22.98
N LEU A 159 -16.93 58.88 -21.67
CA LEU A 159 -15.96 58.48 -20.63
C LEU A 159 -15.77 56.96 -20.58
N GLN A 160 -16.82 56.17 -20.86
CA GLN A 160 -16.69 54.72 -21.00
C GLN A 160 -15.82 54.30 -22.19
N LYS A 161 -15.91 55.02 -23.33
CA LYS A 161 -15.02 54.77 -24.47
C LYS A 161 -13.55 55.02 -24.09
N TYR A 162 -13.28 56.11 -23.40
CA TYR A 162 -11.92 56.41 -22.91
C TYR A 162 -11.41 55.41 -21.89
N ASN A 163 -12.29 54.91 -21.01
CA ASN A 163 -11.98 53.82 -20.08
C ASN A 163 -11.48 52.57 -20.82
N LYS A 164 -12.21 52.16 -21.87
CA LYS A 164 -11.82 51.03 -22.72
C LYS A 164 -10.53 51.30 -23.52
N LEU A 165 -10.37 52.50 -24.07
CA LEU A 165 -9.16 52.87 -24.81
C LEU A 165 -7.89 52.81 -23.94
N VAL A 166 -8.00 53.19 -22.67
CA VAL A 166 -6.88 53.09 -21.72
C VAL A 166 -6.58 51.64 -21.37
N GLU A 167 -7.60 50.80 -21.14
CA GLU A 167 -7.41 49.36 -20.95
C GLU A 167 -6.69 48.71 -22.14
N ASP A 168 -7.18 48.96 -23.36
CA ASP A 168 -6.60 48.41 -24.60
C ASP A 168 -5.16 48.89 -24.80
N LYS A 169 -4.88 50.17 -24.50
CA LYS A 169 -3.52 50.74 -24.58
C LYS A 169 -2.59 50.11 -23.53
N MET A 170 -3.01 49.99 -22.28
CA MET A 170 -2.19 49.37 -21.22
C MET A 170 -1.94 47.90 -21.49
N LEU A 171 -2.94 47.17 -22.01
CA LEU A 171 -2.78 45.79 -22.46
C LEU A 171 -1.74 45.68 -23.58
N HIS A 172 -1.82 46.54 -24.61
CA HIS A 172 -0.84 46.56 -25.69
C HIS A 172 0.58 46.85 -25.17
N VAL A 173 0.74 47.85 -24.31
CA VAL A 173 2.04 48.19 -23.69
C VAL A 173 2.58 47.02 -22.88
N PHE A 174 1.73 46.34 -22.12
CA PHE A 174 2.10 45.17 -21.32
C PHE A 174 2.54 44.00 -22.21
N GLU A 175 1.78 43.66 -23.24
CA GLU A 175 2.10 42.57 -24.17
C GLU A 175 3.39 42.83 -24.98
N GLU A 176 3.61 44.09 -25.40
CA GLU A 176 4.84 44.49 -26.07
C GLU A 176 6.05 44.41 -25.13
N GLY A 177 5.87 44.85 -23.87
CA GLY A 177 6.85 44.69 -22.81
C GLY A 177 7.21 43.22 -22.58
N ASN A 178 6.22 42.34 -22.53
CA ASN A 178 6.41 40.90 -22.37
C ASN A 178 7.19 40.30 -23.55
N LYS A 179 6.81 40.60 -24.80
CA LYS A 179 7.53 40.14 -26.00
C LYS A 179 8.99 40.58 -26.06
N LYS A 180 9.31 41.74 -25.48
CA LYS A 180 10.67 42.31 -25.45
C LYS A 180 11.45 41.95 -24.17
N GLY A 181 10.86 41.24 -23.22
CA GLY A 181 11.46 40.96 -21.90
C GLY A 181 11.65 42.20 -21.02
N ASN A 182 10.90 43.28 -21.26
CA ASN A 182 11.03 44.54 -20.53
C ASN A 182 10.09 44.58 -19.31
N LYS A 183 10.61 44.12 -18.16
CA LYS A 183 9.88 44.09 -16.87
C LYS A 183 9.39 45.46 -16.41
N ALA A 184 10.15 46.53 -16.66
CA ALA A 184 9.77 47.89 -16.25
C ALA A 184 8.54 48.39 -17.03
N MET A 185 8.46 48.11 -18.33
CA MET A 185 7.31 48.45 -19.17
C MET A 185 6.05 47.71 -18.72
N MET A 186 6.17 46.42 -18.40
CA MET A 186 5.07 45.63 -17.83
C MET A 186 4.59 46.19 -16.48
N ARG A 187 5.54 46.54 -15.59
CA ARG A 187 5.24 47.14 -14.29
C ARG A 187 4.54 48.49 -14.41
N SER A 188 4.96 49.34 -15.36
CA SER A 188 4.33 50.64 -15.61
C SER A 188 2.86 50.49 -16.02
N ALA A 189 2.55 49.56 -16.94
CA ALA A 189 1.18 49.28 -17.36
C ALA A 189 0.33 48.71 -16.20
N TYR A 190 0.88 47.76 -15.44
CA TYR A 190 0.22 47.20 -14.26
C TYR A 190 -0.12 48.26 -13.22
N ASN A 191 0.87 49.05 -12.81
CA ASN A 191 0.72 50.13 -11.84
C ASN A 191 -0.29 51.20 -12.28
N SER A 192 -0.43 51.41 -13.59
CA SER A 192 -1.40 52.37 -14.13
C SER A 192 -2.82 51.84 -14.02
N LEU A 193 -3.08 50.58 -14.39
CA LEU A 193 -4.41 49.97 -14.25
C LEU A 193 -4.80 49.68 -12.79
N LEU A 194 -3.81 49.53 -11.90
CA LEU A 194 -4.04 49.37 -10.47
C LEU A 194 -4.80 50.58 -9.88
N GLU A 195 -4.57 51.80 -10.40
CA GLU A 195 -5.29 53.01 -9.99
C GLU A 195 -6.80 52.95 -10.31
N MET A 196 -7.22 52.04 -11.20
CA MET A 196 -8.62 51.81 -11.57
C MET A 196 -9.21 50.52 -10.99
N GLY A 197 -8.41 49.67 -10.34
CA GLY A 197 -8.81 48.33 -9.89
C GLY A 197 -9.07 47.35 -11.05
N LYS A 198 -8.35 47.50 -12.18
CA LYS A 198 -8.53 46.69 -13.41
C LYS A 198 -7.28 45.91 -13.83
N GLU A 199 -6.26 45.89 -12.97
CA GLU A 199 -4.95 45.27 -13.19
C GLU A 199 -5.02 43.75 -13.41
N ASN A 200 -6.06 43.08 -12.88
CA ASN A 200 -6.25 41.64 -13.04
C ASN A 200 -6.29 41.18 -14.50
N SER A 201 -6.78 42.02 -15.42
CA SER A 201 -6.78 41.73 -16.86
C SER A 201 -5.38 41.48 -17.42
N LEU A 202 -4.37 42.21 -16.93
CA LEU A 202 -2.96 42.05 -17.32
C LEU A 202 -2.35 40.80 -16.70
N VAL A 203 -2.74 40.45 -15.47
CA VAL A 203 -2.33 39.20 -14.82
C VAL A 203 -2.82 38.01 -15.65
N TYR A 204 -4.09 38.01 -16.08
CA TYR A 204 -4.61 36.96 -16.95
C TYR A 204 -3.91 36.94 -18.32
N SER A 205 -3.69 38.10 -18.95
CA SER A 205 -2.94 38.17 -20.21
C SER A 205 -1.53 37.58 -20.08
N TYR A 206 -0.83 37.90 -18.99
CA TYR A 206 0.48 37.31 -18.68
C TYR A 206 0.42 35.78 -18.57
N VAL A 207 -0.49 35.25 -17.74
CA VAL A 207 -0.64 33.80 -17.52
C VAL A 207 -0.97 33.07 -18.82
N TYR A 208 -1.95 33.54 -19.60
CA TYR A 208 -2.33 32.91 -20.86
C TYR A 208 -1.30 33.11 -21.99
N SER A 209 -0.35 34.04 -21.83
CA SER A 209 0.76 34.20 -22.77
C SER A 209 1.83 33.10 -22.63
N LEU A 210 1.83 32.34 -21.54
CA LEU A 210 2.80 31.27 -21.31
C LEU A 210 2.43 29.99 -22.06
N ASP A 211 3.44 29.29 -22.56
CA ASP A 211 3.24 28.09 -23.38
C ASP A 211 2.54 26.95 -22.63
N LEU A 212 2.68 26.92 -21.31
CA LEU A 212 1.99 25.99 -20.42
C LEU A 212 0.46 26.02 -20.59
N PHE A 213 -0.12 27.20 -20.84
CA PHE A 213 -1.57 27.39 -20.92
C PHE A 213 -2.11 27.45 -22.36
N LYS A 214 -1.25 27.46 -23.38
CA LYS A 214 -1.66 27.58 -24.80
C LYS A 214 -2.02 26.24 -25.43
N LYS A 215 -1.37 25.15 -25.03
CA LYS A 215 -1.51 23.85 -25.70
C LYS A 215 -2.58 23.01 -24.99
N PRO A 216 -3.48 22.34 -25.75
CA PRO A 216 -4.40 21.39 -25.14
C PRO A 216 -3.61 20.25 -24.51
N ILE A 217 -3.97 19.94 -23.27
CA ILE A 217 -3.37 18.83 -22.55
C ILE A 217 -3.92 17.53 -23.12
N ARG A 218 -3.02 16.65 -23.53
CA ARG A 218 -3.35 15.28 -23.93
C ARG A 218 -2.32 14.36 -23.31
N MET A 219 -2.81 13.42 -22.52
CA MET A 219 -1.99 12.42 -21.87
C MET A 219 -2.06 11.13 -22.66
N VAL A 220 -0.92 10.43 -22.74
CA VAL A 220 -0.86 9.16 -23.46
C VAL A 220 -0.42 8.10 -22.48
N HIS A 221 -1.30 7.13 -22.24
CA HIS A 221 -0.92 5.92 -21.54
C HIS A 221 -0.51 4.85 -22.56
N LYS A 222 0.67 4.26 -22.39
CA LYS A 222 1.02 3.03 -23.11
C LYS A 222 0.35 1.85 -22.44
N GLU A 223 -0.33 1.01 -23.21
CA GLU A 223 -0.84 -0.26 -22.69
C GLU A 223 0.34 -1.20 -22.42
N GLU A 224 0.50 -1.61 -21.17
CA GLU A 224 1.51 -2.56 -20.75
C GLU A 224 0.92 -3.97 -20.71
N ARG A 225 1.54 -4.88 -21.47
CA ARG A 225 1.15 -6.30 -21.49
C ARG A 225 1.73 -7.09 -20.32
N ILE A 226 2.79 -6.56 -19.70
CA ILE A 226 3.49 -7.17 -18.57
C ILE A 226 3.62 -6.08 -17.51
N ILE A 227 3.10 -6.36 -16.32
CA ILE A 227 3.19 -5.47 -15.16
C ILE A 227 3.90 -6.24 -14.06
N ASP A 228 5.07 -5.76 -13.66
CA ASP A 228 5.81 -6.27 -12.52
C ASP A 228 5.48 -5.42 -11.30
N LEU A 229 4.76 -5.99 -10.32
CA LEU A 229 4.35 -5.24 -9.14
C LEU A 229 5.53 -4.92 -8.22
N ASP A 230 6.59 -5.74 -8.24
CA ASP A 230 7.73 -5.58 -7.34
C ASP A 230 8.69 -4.48 -7.84
N PHE A 231 8.71 -4.22 -9.15
CA PHE A 231 9.65 -3.29 -9.80
C PHE A 231 9.01 -2.23 -10.70
N HIS A 232 7.68 -2.02 -10.62
CA HIS A 232 7.01 -1.06 -11.50
C HIS A 232 7.54 0.37 -11.29
N THR A 233 8.09 0.97 -12.36
CA THR A 233 8.49 2.38 -12.37
C THR A 233 7.75 3.11 -13.48
N THR A 234 7.00 4.15 -13.10
CA THR A 234 6.25 5.03 -14.03
C THR A 234 7.02 6.32 -14.33
N ASP A 235 8.32 6.34 -14.06
CA ASP A 235 9.16 7.54 -14.02
C ASP A 235 9.34 8.24 -15.38
N HIS A 236 8.85 7.64 -16.47
CA HIS A 236 8.88 8.18 -17.83
C HIS A 236 7.49 8.35 -18.46
N SER A 237 6.49 8.75 -17.66
CA SER A 237 5.14 9.04 -18.17
C SER A 237 4.97 10.47 -18.68
N THR A 238 4.00 10.68 -19.59
CA THR A 238 3.66 12.03 -20.10
C THR A 238 3.20 12.99 -19.01
N PHE A 239 2.71 12.45 -17.89
CA PHE A 239 2.35 13.25 -16.72
C PHE A 239 3.58 13.79 -15.99
N VAL A 240 4.62 12.97 -15.79
CA VAL A 240 5.89 13.43 -15.19
C VAL A 240 6.52 14.54 -16.05
N GLU A 241 6.53 14.36 -17.37
CA GLU A 241 7.00 15.41 -18.28
C GLU A 241 6.21 16.72 -18.17
N LEU A 242 4.91 16.67 -17.89
CA LEU A 242 4.11 17.86 -17.63
C LEU A 242 4.48 18.49 -16.29
N VAL A 243 4.65 17.69 -15.24
CA VAL A 243 5.07 18.18 -13.92
C VAL A 243 6.42 18.89 -14.00
N ASP A 244 7.37 18.31 -14.73
CA ASP A 244 8.67 18.95 -14.99
C ASP A 244 8.51 20.28 -15.76
N LYS A 245 7.65 20.34 -16.79
CA LYS A 245 7.35 21.60 -17.50
C LYS A 245 6.73 22.65 -16.58
N VAL A 246 5.83 22.25 -15.69
CA VAL A 246 5.23 23.15 -14.70
C VAL A 246 6.34 23.67 -13.78
N ARG A 247 7.18 22.79 -13.23
CA ARG A 247 8.32 23.18 -12.38
C ARG A 247 9.24 24.18 -13.07
N ASP A 248 9.61 23.91 -14.31
CA ASP A 248 10.51 24.76 -15.09
C ASP A 248 9.87 26.13 -15.38
N THR A 249 8.55 26.18 -15.61
CA THR A 249 7.79 27.45 -15.76
C THR A 249 7.81 28.26 -14.45
N TYR A 250 7.65 27.60 -13.30
CA TYR A 250 7.77 28.26 -12.00
C TYR A 250 9.17 28.84 -11.76
N ASP A 251 10.22 28.10 -12.12
CA ASP A 251 11.61 28.53 -11.95
C ASP A 251 11.97 29.72 -12.85
N ALA A 252 11.54 29.69 -14.11
CA ALA A 252 11.91 30.66 -15.14
C ALA A 252 11.02 31.92 -15.12
N ASP A 253 9.70 31.75 -15.05
CA ASP A 253 8.74 32.82 -15.32
C ASP A 253 8.06 33.36 -14.05
N PHE A 254 8.03 32.57 -12.97
CA PHE A 254 7.31 32.95 -11.74
C PHE A 254 8.20 33.34 -10.55
N ARG A 255 9.50 33.02 -10.57
CA ARG A 255 10.40 33.33 -9.44
C ARG A 255 10.53 34.83 -9.13
N ASP A 256 10.48 35.68 -10.14
CA ASP A 256 10.74 37.13 -9.99
C ASP A 256 9.51 38.01 -10.29
N LEU A 257 8.30 37.53 -9.99
CA LEU A 257 7.06 38.27 -10.28
C LEU A 257 6.97 39.64 -9.60
N LYS A 258 7.67 39.84 -8.48
CA LYS A 258 7.78 41.13 -7.77
C LYS A 258 8.35 42.26 -8.61
N ASP A 259 9.09 41.93 -9.67
CA ASP A 259 9.67 42.93 -10.57
C ASP A 259 8.61 43.53 -11.50
N ILE A 260 7.48 42.84 -11.68
CA ILE A 260 6.39 43.21 -12.59
C ILE A 260 5.15 43.62 -11.80
N PHE A 261 4.76 42.81 -10.81
CA PHE A 261 3.50 42.94 -10.08
C PHE A 261 3.75 43.46 -8.66
N ALA A 262 3.01 44.50 -8.27
CA ALA A 262 3.11 45.06 -6.92
C ALA A 262 2.45 44.18 -5.85
N ASP A 263 1.35 43.49 -6.19
CA ASP A 263 0.69 42.50 -5.32
C ASP A 263 0.98 41.09 -5.81
N THR A 264 2.16 40.56 -5.44
CA THR A 264 2.56 39.22 -5.85
C THR A 264 1.72 38.12 -5.23
N LYS A 265 1.11 38.34 -4.07
CA LYS A 265 0.35 37.29 -3.35
C LYS A 265 -0.92 36.93 -4.12
N ASP A 266 -1.67 37.95 -4.56
CA ASP A 266 -2.90 37.70 -5.32
C ASP A 266 -2.60 37.14 -6.72
N VAL A 267 -1.47 37.54 -7.33
CA VAL A 267 -0.99 36.94 -8.58
C VAL A 267 -0.65 35.46 -8.40
N TYR A 268 0.10 35.09 -7.36
CA TYR A 268 0.41 33.70 -7.07
C TYR A 268 -0.85 32.86 -6.85
N LYS A 269 -1.85 33.36 -6.11
CA LYS A 269 -3.14 32.66 -5.96
C LYS A 269 -3.80 32.36 -7.30
N VAL A 270 -3.82 33.33 -8.22
CA VAL A 270 -4.39 33.13 -9.57
C VAL A 270 -3.59 32.06 -10.34
N ILE A 271 -2.26 32.11 -10.27
CA ILE A 271 -1.38 31.15 -10.94
C ILE A 271 -1.57 29.74 -10.36
N HIS A 272 -1.47 29.55 -9.04
CA HIS A 272 -1.63 28.26 -8.38
C HIS A 272 -2.97 27.63 -8.71
N LYS A 273 -4.05 28.44 -8.64
CA LYS A 273 -5.39 27.98 -9.01
C LYS A 273 -5.44 27.50 -10.44
N LYS A 274 -4.91 28.28 -11.39
CA LYS A 274 -4.89 27.88 -12.82
C LYS A 274 -4.03 26.65 -13.09
N VAL A 275 -2.89 26.52 -12.42
CA VAL A 275 -2.02 25.35 -12.59
C VAL A 275 -2.67 24.09 -12.02
N TYR A 276 -3.20 24.13 -10.79
CA TYR A 276 -3.78 22.94 -10.16
C TYR A 276 -5.17 22.59 -10.72
N ASP A 277 -6.08 23.56 -10.81
CA ASP A 277 -7.47 23.32 -11.21
C ASP A 277 -7.62 23.07 -12.72
N ASP A 278 -6.89 23.80 -13.57
CA ASP A 278 -7.08 23.70 -15.02
C ASP A 278 -6.06 22.75 -15.66
N ILE A 279 -4.77 22.86 -15.29
CA ILE A 279 -3.70 22.11 -15.97
C ILE A 279 -3.53 20.71 -15.36
N ILE A 280 -3.17 20.64 -14.07
CA ILE A 280 -2.86 19.38 -13.39
C ILE A 280 -4.09 18.51 -13.25
N SER A 281 -5.25 19.07 -12.86
CA SER A 281 -6.49 18.29 -12.73
C SER A 281 -6.93 17.67 -14.06
N THR A 282 -6.93 18.46 -15.15
CA THR A 282 -7.25 17.96 -16.49
C THR A 282 -6.26 16.89 -16.95
N ALA A 283 -4.97 17.11 -16.71
CA ALA A 283 -3.92 16.15 -17.01
C ALA A 283 -4.10 14.83 -16.26
N LEU A 284 -4.32 14.89 -14.95
CA LEU A 284 -4.51 13.73 -14.11
C LEU A 284 -5.75 12.94 -14.53
N SER A 285 -6.86 13.64 -14.80
CA SER A 285 -8.09 13.03 -15.28
C SER A 285 -7.90 12.30 -16.61
N ASP A 286 -7.24 12.94 -17.59
CA ASP A 286 -6.97 12.35 -18.90
C ASP A 286 -5.98 11.18 -18.82
N TYR A 287 -4.95 11.28 -17.98
CA TYR A 287 -3.93 10.25 -17.79
C TYR A 287 -4.49 8.96 -17.19
N LEU A 288 -5.39 9.09 -16.21
CA LEU A 288 -6.00 7.96 -15.52
C LEU A 288 -7.19 7.36 -16.28
N LYS A 289 -7.75 8.09 -17.26
CA LYS A 289 -8.97 7.70 -17.96
C LYS A 289 -8.80 6.41 -18.76
N GLY A 290 -9.74 5.48 -18.60
CA GLY A 290 -9.80 4.26 -19.40
C GLY A 290 -8.70 3.23 -19.09
N THR A 291 -7.91 3.44 -18.05
CA THR A 291 -6.85 2.52 -17.64
C THR A 291 -7.40 1.30 -16.89
N ASN A 292 -6.68 0.17 -16.99
CA ASN A 292 -6.99 -1.02 -16.20
C ASN A 292 -6.79 -0.73 -14.69
N PRO A 293 -7.37 -1.52 -13.78
CA PRO A 293 -7.32 -1.22 -12.35
C PRO A 293 -5.90 -1.12 -11.75
N CYS A 294 -4.98 -2.01 -12.15
CA CYS A 294 -3.62 -1.99 -11.65
C CYS A 294 -2.87 -0.71 -12.08
N THR A 295 -2.90 -0.44 -13.38
CA THR A 295 -2.28 0.73 -14.01
C THR A 295 -2.86 2.04 -13.48
N PHE A 296 -4.17 2.09 -13.23
CA PHE A 296 -4.80 3.23 -12.58
C PHE A 296 -4.17 3.53 -11.21
N LEU A 297 -4.02 2.51 -10.36
CA LEU A 297 -3.53 2.66 -8.99
C LEU A 297 -2.05 3.06 -8.96
N LEU A 298 -1.22 2.40 -9.76
CA LEU A 298 0.20 2.72 -9.91
C LEU A 298 0.40 4.11 -10.50
N GLY A 299 -0.41 4.48 -11.50
CA GLY A 299 -0.42 5.81 -12.10
C GLY A 299 -0.80 6.89 -11.09
N LEU A 300 -1.87 6.70 -10.31
CA LEU A 300 -2.30 7.63 -9.28
C LEU A 300 -1.23 7.81 -8.19
N GLU A 301 -0.60 6.71 -7.77
CA GLU A 301 0.46 6.75 -6.77
C GLU A 301 1.69 7.52 -7.23
N SER A 302 2.09 7.31 -8.49
CA SER A 302 3.16 8.08 -9.11
C SER A 302 2.82 9.56 -9.22
N CYS A 303 1.60 9.88 -9.65
CA CYS A 303 1.14 11.26 -9.74
C CYS A 303 1.19 11.95 -8.38
N TYR A 304 0.71 11.29 -7.31
CA TYR A 304 0.79 11.81 -5.95
C TYR A 304 2.22 12.14 -5.53
N ARG A 305 3.16 11.22 -5.74
CA ARG A 305 4.58 11.42 -5.40
C ARG A 305 5.16 12.62 -6.15
N ASN A 306 4.92 12.71 -7.45
CA ASN A 306 5.43 13.81 -8.27
C ASN A 306 4.78 15.16 -7.92
N LEU A 307 3.50 15.18 -7.57
CA LEU A 307 2.80 16.39 -7.13
C LEU A 307 3.28 16.88 -5.76
N ARG A 308 3.62 15.97 -4.84
CA ARG A 308 4.28 16.34 -3.57
C ARG A 308 5.61 17.04 -3.82
N VAL A 309 6.44 16.48 -4.70
CA VAL A 309 7.73 17.09 -5.08
C VAL A 309 7.53 18.48 -5.70
N LEU A 310 6.55 18.62 -6.61
CA LEU A 310 6.20 19.91 -7.20
C LEU A 310 5.70 20.89 -6.14
N GLY A 311 4.82 20.46 -5.24
CA GLY A 311 4.28 21.29 -4.16
C GLY A 311 5.37 21.85 -3.27
N SER A 312 6.29 20.99 -2.80
CA SER A 312 7.46 21.41 -2.01
C SER A 312 8.38 22.35 -2.78
N PHE A 313 8.52 22.19 -4.10
CA PHE A 313 9.26 23.14 -4.92
C PHE A 313 8.57 24.50 -4.98
N ILE A 314 7.25 24.54 -5.18
CA ILE A 314 6.48 25.78 -5.24
C ILE A 314 6.54 26.52 -3.90
N GLU A 315 6.49 25.81 -2.77
CA GLU A 315 6.66 26.37 -1.42
C GLU A 315 7.99 27.14 -1.25
N THR A 316 9.04 26.79 -2.00
CA THR A 316 10.31 27.54 -2.00
C THR A 316 10.21 28.89 -2.70
N ILE A 317 9.25 29.06 -3.61
CA ILE A 317 9.02 30.28 -4.40
C ILE A 317 7.96 31.15 -3.73
N ASP A 318 6.84 30.55 -3.32
CA ASP A 318 5.79 31.18 -2.50
C ASP A 318 5.62 30.41 -1.19
N PRO A 319 6.25 30.85 -0.08
CA PRO A 319 6.10 30.22 1.23
C PRO A 319 4.67 30.25 1.80
N GLY A 320 3.76 31.02 1.19
CA GLY A 320 2.34 31.05 1.56
C GLY A 320 1.50 29.93 0.93
N PHE A 321 2.05 29.18 -0.04
CA PHE A 321 1.40 28.05 -0.67
C PHE A 321 1.50 26.80 0.22
N ASP A 322 0.43 26.00 0.27
CA ASP A 322 0.43 24.69 0.94
C ASP A 322 0.32 23.61 -0.14
N GLY A 323 1.46 23.10 -0.59
CA GLY A 323 1.54 22.07 -1.63
C GLY A 323 1.02 20.72 -1.15
N SER A 324 1.06 20.49 0.16
CA SER A 324 0.52 19.28 0.79
C SER A 324 -0.99 19.23 0.66
N TYR A 325 -1.67 20.29 1.10
CA TYR A 325 -3.11 20.43 1.00
C TYR A 325 -3.59 20.40 -0.45
N ALA A 326 -2.92 21.13 -1.36
CA ALA A 326 -3.30 21.14 -2.77
C ALA A 326 -3.21 19.75 -3.44
N THR A 327 -2.21 18.96 -3.05
CA THR A 327 -2.05 17.59 -3.56
C THR A 327 -3.12 16.65 -3.00
N GLU A 328 -3.41 16.75 -1.70
CA GLU A 328 -4.43 15.94 -1.04
C GLU A 328 -5.83 16.25 -1.56
N ASP A 329 -6.18 17.53 -1.74
CA ASP A 329 -7.47 17.94 -2.29
C ASP A 329 -7.69 17.38 -3.70
N LEU A 330 -6.67 17.48 -4.56
CA LEU A 330 -6.73 16.93 -5.91
C LEU A 330 -6.91 15.40 -5.92
N VAL A 331 -6.14 14.68 -5.10
CA VAL A 331 -6.16 13.20 -5.06
C VAL A 331 -7.41 12.66 -4.36
N SER A 332 -7.97 13.40 -3.41
CA SER A 332 -9.20 13.02 -2.70
C SER A 332 -10.39 12.78 -3.63
N GLN A 333 -10.41 13.46 -4.79
CA GLN A 333 -11.43 13.29 -5.84
C GLN A 333 -11.41 11.87 -6.45
N TYR A 334 -10.30 11.15 -6.30
CA TYR A 334 -10.10 9.81 -6.84
C TYR A 334 -10.19 8.71 -5.79
N THR A 335 -10.24 9.04 -4.49
CA THR A 335 -10.21 8.06 -3.38
C THR A 335 -11.25 6.96 -3.54
N ARG A 336 -12.53 7.32 -3.78
CA ARG A 336 -13.58 6.30 -3.93
C ARG A 336 -13.36 5.40 -5.14
N MET A 337 -12.94 5.98 -6.26
CA MET A 337 -12.62 5.21 -7.46
C MET A 337 -11.41 4.31 -7.23
N ALA A 338 -10.39 4.78 -6.52
CA ALA A 338 -9.22 3.99 -6.16
C ALA A 338 -9.60 2.78 -5.31
N VAL A 339 -10.48 2.93 -4.30
CA VAL A 339 -11.00 1.79 -3.51
C VAL A 339 -11.71 0.75 -4.39
N ASP A 340 -12.56 1.19 -5.32
CA ASP A 340 -13.23 0.29 -6.25
C ASP A 340 -12.23 -0.40 -7.21
N LYS A 341 -11.18 0.30 -7.62
CA LYS A 341 -10.09 -0.25 -8.45
C LYS A 341 -9.20 -1.22 -7.67
N GLU A 342 -8.92 -1.01 -6.39
CA GLU A 342 -8.18 -1.96 -5.53
C GLU A 342 -8.92 -3.30 -5.48
N LYS A 343 -10.24 -3.26 -5.24
CA LYS A 343 -11.08 -4.47 -5.23
C LYS A 343 -11.11 -5.15 -6.59
N ALA A 344 -11.29 -4.39 -7.67
CA ALA A 344 -11.31 -4.93 -9.03
C ALA A 344 -9.97 -5.54 -9.42
N PHE A 345 -8.86 -4.91 -9.02
CA PHE A 345 -7.52 -5.44 -9.26
C PHE A 345 -7.28 -6.74 -8.48
N PHE A 346 -7.59 -6.75 -7.19
CA PHE A 346 -7.48 -7.95 -6.38
C PHE A 346 -8.37 -9.08 -6.91
N ASP A 347 -9.56 -8.77 -7.41
CA ASP A 347 -10.44 -9.75 -8.07
C ASP A 347 -9.81 -10.35 -9.32
N GLN A 348 -9.17 -9.55 -10.16
CA GLN A 348 -8.43 -10.04 -11.33
C GLN A 348 -7.30 -10.98 -10.89
N ILE A 349 -6.50 -10.58 -9.91
CA ILE A 349 -5.43 -11.43 -9.38
C ILE A 349 -6.00 -12.72 -8.76
N TYR A 350 -7.13 -12.64 -8.06
CA TYR A 350 -7.81 -13.80 -7.49
C TYR A 350 -8.27 -14.77 -8.58
N GLU A 351 -8.85 -14.26 -9.67
CA GLU A 351 -9.25 -15.10 -10.80
C GLU A 351 -8.06 -15.79 -11.48
N ILE A 352 -6.93 -15.11 -11.60
CA ILE A 352 -5.70 -15.68 -12.18
C ILE A 352 -5.12 -16.74 -11.24
N LEU A 353 -4.89 -16.39 -9.97
CA LEU A 353 -4.17 -17.26 -9.03
C LEU A 353 -5.02 -18.41 -8.49
N ALA A 354 -6.25 -18.13 -8.03
CA ALA A 354 -7.09 -19.13 -7.38
C ALA A 354 -7.97 -19.91 -8.36
N LEU A 355 -8.41 -19.29 -9.46
CA LEU A 355 -9.28 -19.91 -10.45
C LEU A 355 -8.56 -20.28 -11.76
N GLN A 356 -7.27 -19.99 -11.88
CA GLN A 356 -6.42 -20.36 -13.03
C GLN A 356 -7.00 -19.83 -14.36
N ARG A 357 -7.62 -18.65 -14.32
CA ARG A 357 -8.15 -17.98 -15.53
C ARG A 357 -7.02 -17.26 -16.27
N GLN A 358 -7.09 -17.31 -17.60
CA GLN A 358 -6.18 -16.54 -18.43
C GLN A 358 -6.52 -15.05 -18.37
N SER A 359 -5.49 -14.22 -18.30
CA SER A 359 -5.58 -12.76 -18.35
C SER A 359 -4.82 -12.25 -19.56
N GLU A 360 -5.32 -11.18 -20.18
CA GLU A 360 -4.64 -10.49 -21.29
C GLU A 360 -3.35 -9.81 -20.82
N THR A 361 -3.35 -9.31 -19.58
CA THR A 361 -2.18 -8.73 -18.91
C THR A 361 -1.48 -9.78 -18.07
N LYS A 362 -0.17 -9.91 -18.24
CA LYS A 362 0.69 -10.74 -17.40
C LYS A 362 1.15 -9.95 -16.18
N TYR A 363 0.94 -10.51 -14.99
CA TYR A 363 1.39 -9.91 -13.73
C TYR A 363 2.58 -10.69 -13.18
N ILE A 364 3.64 -10.00 -12.77
CA ILE A 364 4.77 -10.58 -12.03
C ILE A 364 4.63 -10.16 -10.57
N ILE A 365 4.61 -11.15 -9.67
CA ILE A 365 4.41 -10.96 -8.22
C ILE A 365 5.37 -11.88 -7.47
N LEU A 366 6.19 -11.31 -6.60
CA LEU A 366 7.31 -11.99 -5.93
C LEU A 366 8.28 -12.62 -6.94
N GLY A 367 8.54 -11.91 -8.05
CA GLY A 367 9.43 -12.36 -9.13
C GLY A 367 8.91 -13.51 -10.01
N GLU A 368 7.67 -13.96 -9.84
CA GLU A 368 7.06 -15.02 -10.65
C GLU A 368 5.78 -14.56 -11.37
N GLU A 369 5.53 -15.10 -12.57
CA GLU A 369 4.28 -14.86 -13.32
C GLU A 369 3.08 -15.41 -12.54
N ALA A 370 2.07 -14.56 -12.29
CA ALA A 370 0.84 -14.94 -11.62
C ALA A 370 0.14 -16.07 -12.39
N GLY A 371 -0.15 -17.18 -11.69
CA GLY A 371 -0.79 -18.37 -12.27
C GLY A 371 0.20 -19.40 -12.83
N SER A 372 1.52 -19.18 -12.70
CA SER A 372 2.55 -20.15 -13.12
C SER A 372 2.63 -21.38 -12.22
N THR A 373 2.26 -21.24 -10.95
CA THR A 373 2.37 -22.28 -9.93
C THR A 373 1.01 -22.68 -9.36
N ALA A 374 0.89 -23.96 -9.00
CA ALA A 374 -0.25 -24.53 -8.29
C ALA A 374 -0.01 -24.65 -6.78
N ASP A 375 1.17 -24.27 -6.27
CA ASP A 375 1.46 -24.31 -4.83
C ASP A 375 0.58 -23.28 -4.10
N SER A 376 -0.38 -23.81 -3.33
CA SER A 376 -1.33 -23.00 -2.56
C SER A 376 -0.66 -22.10 -1.53
N ILE A 377 0.50 -22.48 -0.99
CA ILE A 377 1.25 -21.64 -0.04
C ILE A 377 1.84 -20.44 -0.77
N PHE A 378 2.45 -20.65 -1.93
CA PHE A 378 3.01 -19.56 -2.74
C PHE A 378 1.91 -18.63 -3.28
N VAL A 379 0.81 -19.18 -3.78
CA VAL A 379 -0.38 -18.41 -4.19
C VAL A 379 -0.87 -17.52 -3.05
N TYR A 380 -0.95 -18.05 -1.82
CA TYR A 380 -1.33 -17.24 -0.66
C TYR A 380 -0.33 -16.12 -0.35
N LYS A 381 0.97 -16.35 -0.50
CA LYS A 381 1.99 -15.31 -0.36
C LYS A 381 1.82 -14.20 -1.41
N GLN A 382 1.51 -14.55 -2.65
CA GLN A 382 1.22 -13.56 -3.70
C GLN A 382 -0.02 -12.73 -3.35
N PHE A 383 -1.09 -13.32 -2.81
CA PHE A 383 -2.24 -12.55 -2.30
C PHE A 383 -1.84 -11.57 -1.21
N LEU A 384 -1.01 -11.98 -0.25
CA LEU A 384 -0.52 -11.10 0.80
C LEU A 384 0.32 -9.95 0.24
N ASN A 385 1.14 -10.20 -0.79
CA ASN A 385 1.93 -9.15 -1.43
C ASN A 385 1.03 -8.08 -2.07
N VAL A 386 -0.03 -8.51 -2.77
CA VAL A 386 -1.02 -7.57 -3.36
C VAL A 386 -1.74 -6.78 -2.27
N ILE A 387 -2.14 -7.41 -1.17
CA ILE A 387 -2.74 -6.70 -0.03
C ILE A 387 -1.76 -5.69 0.56
N ASN A 388 -0.47 -6.04 0.66
CA ASN A 388 0.56 -5.14 1.16
C ASN A 388 0.65 -3.86 0.32
N PHE A 389 0.64 -3.97 -1.01
CA PHE A 389 0.61 -2.81 -1.89
C PHE A 389 -0.62 -1.92 -1.67
N THR A 390 -1.80 -2.52 -1.45
CA THR A 390 -3.00 -1.74 -1.11
C THR A 390 -2.85 -1.04 0.25
N LEU A 391 -2.29 -1.69 1.26
CA LEU A 391 -2.09 -1.11 2.59
C LEU A 391 -1.04 0.01 2.58
N GLU A 392 0.02 -0.12 1.80
CA GLU A 392 1.01 0.96 1.59
C GLU A 392 0.35 2.19 0.95
N ARG A 393 -0.54 1.99 -0.01
CA ARG A 393 -1.36 3.07 -0.60
C ARG A 393 -2.42 3.62 0.36
N SER A 394 -2.91 2.81 1.30
CA SER A 394 -3.85 3.27 2.33
C SER A 394 -3.34 4.45 3.12
N SER A 395 -2.06 4.40 3.50
CA SER A 395 -1.40 5.51 4.22
C SER A 395 -1.37 6.84 3.45
N LYS A 396 -1.65 6.82 2.14
CA LYS A 396 -1.58 7.99 1.24
C LYS A 396 -2.95 8.46 0.76
N PHE A 397 -3.91 7.54 0.53
CA PHE A 397 -5.14 7.85 -0.22
C PHE A 397 -6.44 7.59 0.53
N TYR A 398 -6.44 6.75 1.56
CA TYR A 398 -7.66 6.16 2.12
C TYR A 398 -7.94 6.67 3.53
N SER A 399 -9.22 6.80 3.85
CA SER A 399 -9.65 6.97 5.24
C SER A 399 -9.60 5.64 5.98
N GLU A 400 -9.66 5.68 7.31
CA GLU A 400 -9.73 4.47 8.14
C GLU A 400 -10.94 3.59 7.77
N ALA A 401 -12.07 4.21 7.39
CA ALA A 401 -13.28 3.49 6.96
C ALA A 401 -13.09 2.78 5.60
N ASP A 402 -12.38 3.41 4.66
CA ASP A 402 -12.06 2.81 3.35
C ASP A 402 -11.09 1.64 3.49
N GLU A 403 -10.07 1.79 4.33
CA GLU A 403 -9.13 0.71 4.65
C GLU A 403 -9.86 -0.49 5.26
N ASP A 404 -10.79 -0.20 6.17
CA ASP A 404 -11.60 -1.22 6.82
C ASP A 404 -12.51 -1.96 5.83
N GLU A 405 -13.09 -1.27 4.86
CA GLU A 405 -13.87 -1.85 3.76
C GLU A 405 -13.01 -2.78 2.87
N LEU A 406 -11.78 -2.38 2.56
CA LEU A 406 -10.83 -3.17 1.77
C LEU A 406 -10.40 -4.43 2.49
N ILE A 407 -10.09 -4.33 3.78
CA ILE A 407 -9.69 -5.46 4.61
C ILE A 407 -10.82 -6.51 4.70
N ASP A 408 -12.06 -6.08 4.93
CA ASP A 408 -13.21 -6.99 4.96
C ASP A 408 -13.40 -7.71 3.62
N PHE A 409 -13.18 -6.99 2.51
CA PHE A 409 -13.21 -7.56 1.17
C PHE A 409 -12.10 -8.62 0.96
N PHE A 410 -10.86 -8.33 1.34
CA PHE A 410 -9.73 -9.26 1.21
C PHE A 410 -9.96 -10.52 2.03
N PHE A 411 -10.47 -10.41 3.26
CA PHE A 411 -10.78 -11.58 4.09
C PHE A 411 -11.89 -12.44 3.51
N ARG A 412 -12.91 -11.84 2.88
CA ARG A 412 -13.93 -12.61 2.18
C ARG A 412 -13.33 -13.43 1.03
N LYS A 413 -12.39 -12.85 0.28
CA LYS A 413 -11.72 -13.52 -0.85
C LYS A 413 -10.74 -14.60 -0.39
N ILE A 414 -9.89 -14.32 0.60
CA ILE A 414 -9.05 -15.35 1.24
C ILE A 414 -9.92 -16.48 1.82
N GLY A 415 -11.06 -16.12 2.42
CA GLY A 415 -12.09 -17.07 2.84
C GLY A 415 -12.57 -17.98 1.70
N GLY A 416 -12.78 -17.43 0.49
CA GLY A 416 -13.06 -18.21 -0.72
C GLY A 416 -11.92 -19.17 -1.08
N PHE A 417 -10.68 -18.68 -1.04
CA PHE A 417 -9.48 -19.45 -1.36
C PHE A 417 -9.29 -20.65 -0.44
N ILE A 418 -9.59 -20.53 0.86
CA ILE A 418 -9.59 -21.65 1.81
C ILE A 418 -10.49 -22.81 1.33
N GLY A 419 -11.64 -22.50 0.72
CA GLY A 419 -12.51 -23.52 0.13
C GLY A 419 -11.82 -24.24 -1.03
N ILE A 420 -11.21 -23.47 -1.92
CA ILE A 420 -10.48 -24.01 -3.09
C ILE A 420 -9.31 -24.90 -2.64
N VAL A 421 -8.52 -24.49 -1.64
CA VAL A 421 -7.43 -25.30 -1.09
C VAL A 421 -7.94 -26.64 -0.56
N TYR A 422 -9.05 -26.63 0.18
CA TYR A 422 -9.65 -27.86 0.70
C TYR A 422 -10.13 -28.81 -0.41
N ASP A 423 -10.76 -28.26 -1.45
CA ASP A 423 -11.39 -29.04 -2.51
C ASP A 423 -10.37 -29.54 -3.55
N SER A 424 -9.29 -28.78 -3.79
CA SER A 424 -8.28 -29.09 -4.82
C SER A 424 -7.22 -30.10 -4.37
N ILE A 425 -6.82 -30.07 -3.10
CA ILE A 425 -5.80 -30.98 -2.58
C ILE A 425 -6.46 -32.30 -2.15
N GLN A 426 -6.03 -33.39 -2.78
CA GLN A 426 -6.54 -34.74 -2.47
C GLN A 426 -6.13 -35.20 -1.08
N ASP A 427 -4.88 -34.91 -0.69
CA ASP A 427 -4.34 -35.29 0.61
C ASP A 427 -4.77 -34.33 1.71
N LYS A 428 -5.58 -34.83 2.65
CA LYS A 428 -6.13 -34.00 3.71
C LYS A 428 -5.12 -33.62 4.78
N LEU A 429 -4.01 -34.35 4.93
CA LEU A 429 -2.90 -33.91 5.80
C LEU A 429 -2.15 -32.71 5.20
N GLU A 430 -2.01 -32.67 3.89
CA GLU A 430 -1.43 -31.53 3.18
C GLU A 430 -2.35 -30.31 3.22
N VAL A 431 -3.67 -30.51 3.15
CA VAL A 431 -4.68 -29.46 3.43
C VAL A 431 -4.47 -28.89 4.84
N VAL A 432 -4.34 -29.75 5.86
CA VAL A 432 -4.13 -29.31 7.25
C VAL A 432 -2.86 -28.46 7.37
N LYS A 433 -1.74 -28.89 6.78
CA LYS A 433 -0.48 -28.14 6.77
C LYS A 433 -0.66 -26.76 6.13
N THR A 434 -1.29 -26.72 4.96
CA THR A 434 -1.52 -25.48 4.18
C THR A 434 -2.44 -24.52 4.92
N LEU A 435 -3.58 -24.99 5.42
CA LEU A 435 -4.53 -24.17 6.18
C LEU A 435 -3.93 -23.65 7.49
N LYS A 436 -3.13 -24.47 8.19
CA LYS A 436 -2.37 -24.03 9.37
C LYS A 436 -1.39 -22.92 9.03
N PHE A 437 -0.66 -23.04 7.93
CA PHE A 437 0.24 -21.99 7.44
C PHE A 437 -0.54 -20.70 7.17
N ILE A 438 -1.62 -20.78 6.38
CA ILE A 438 -2.48 -19.63 6.05
C ILE A 438 -2.94 -18.95 7.34
N TYR A 439 -3.52 -19.70 8.29
CA TYR A 439 -4.00 -19.17 9.56
C TYR A 439 -2.92 -18.42 10.35
N LEU A 440 -1.77 -19.06 10.58
CA LEU A 440 -0.69 -18.50 11.39
C LEU A 440 -0.14 -17.22 10.77
N VAL A 441 0.03 -17.21 9.44
CA VAL A 441 0.52 -16.04 8.72
C VAL A 441 -0.53 -14.93 8.72
N THR A 442 -1.81 -15.22 8.48
CA THR A 442 -2.88 -14.19 8.54
C THR A 442 -2.94 -13.54 9.92
N VAL A 443 -2.95 -14.34 10.99
CA VAL A 443 -3.02 -13.83 12.36
C VAL A 443 -1.82 -12.96 12.70
N LYS A 444 -0.62 -13.34 12.24
CA LYS A 444 0.59 -12.54 12.44
C LYS A 444 0.58 -11.25 11.62
N TYR A 445 0.14 -11.32 10.37
CA TYR A 445 0.13 -10.19 9.44
C TYR A 445 -0.89 -9.12 9.85
N PHE A 446 -2.07 -9.52 10.35
CA PHE A 446 -3.15 -8.61 10.76
C PHE A 446 -3.32 -8.52 12.29
N ALA A 447 -2.23 -8.65 13.07
CA ALA A 447 -2.30 -8.75 14.53
C ALA A 447 -3.14 -7.63 15.18
N ASP A 448 -2.97 -6.40 14.71
CA ASP A 448 -3.66 -5.19 15.22
C ASP A 448 -5.16 -5.17 14.89
N LYS A 449 -5.57 -5.94 13.88
CA LYS A 449 -6.97 -6.05 13.41
C LYS A 449 -7.54 -7.46 13.64
N SER A 450 -6.99 -8.17 14.61
CA SER A 450 -7.36 -9.56 14.92
C SER A 450 -8.85 -9.77 15.22
N TRP A 451 -9.55 -8.74 15.71
CA TRP A 451 -10.99 -8.78 15.96
C TRP A 451 -11.82 -8.97 14.68
N LYS A 452 -11.30 -8.59 13.50
CA LYS A 452 -11.95 -8.83 12.19
C LYS A 452 -11.80 -10.27 11.69
N LEU A 453 -10.93 -11.06 12.31
CA LEU A 453 -10.61 -12.41 11.87
C LEU A 453 -11.62 -13.47 12.34
N VAL A 454 -12.70 -13.13 13.05
CA VAL A 454 -13.62 -14.11 13.64
C VAL A 454 -14.20 -15.05 12.58
N THR A 455 -14.82 -14.51 11.53
CA THR A 455 -15.42 -15.32 10.46
C THR A 455 -14.39 -16.13 9.69
N PHE A 456 -13.20 -15.57 9.47
CA PHE A 456 -12.07 -16.26 8.84
C PHE A 456 -11.60 -17.45 9.69
N ARG A 457 -11.41 -17.22 10.99
CA ARG A 457 -11.00 -18.24 11.97
C ARG A 457 -12.02 -19.38 12.02
N ASP A 458 -13.30 -19.06 12.15
CA ASP A 458 -14.36 -20.08 12.20
C ASP A 458 -14.38 -20.95 10.95
N LYS A 459 -14.11 -20.33 9.78
CA LYS A 459 -14.04 -21.05 8.50
C LYS A 459 -12.82 -21.97 8.43
N ILE A 460 -11.64 -21.50 8.83
CA ILE A 460 -10.44 -22.35 8.91
C ILE A 460 -10.66 -23.48 9.90
N ASP A 461 -11.14 -23.20 11.10
CA ASP A 461 -11.36 -24.20 12.15
C ASP A 461 -12.34 -25.29 11.68
N ARG A 462 -13.39 -24.90 10.95
CA ARG A 462 -14.30 -25.86 10.31
C ARG A 462 -13.58 -26.72 9.27
N LYS A 463 -12.88 -26.13 8.31
CA LYS A 463 -12.19 -26.88 7.24
C LYS A 463 -11.05 -27.75 7.75
N LEU A 464 -10.37 -27.35 8.82
CA LEU A 464 -9.38 -28.18 9.51
C LEU A 464 -10.03 -29.41 10.16
N ARG A 465 -11.19 -29.25 10.80
CA ARG A 465 -11.95 -30.38 11.36
C ARG A 465 -12.40 -31.33 10.26
N ASP A 466 -13.00 -30.80 9.20
CA ASP A 466 -13.48 -31.60 8.07
C ASP A 466 -12.30 -32.42 7.46
N ALA A 467 -11.14 -31.80 7.26
CA ALA A 467 -9.96 -32.47 6.69
C ALA A 467 -9.42 -33.59 7.61
N LEU A 468 -9.40 -33.35 8.92
CA LEU A 468 -8.98 -34.37 9.88
C LEU A 468 -9.96 -35.55 9.93
N GLU A 469 -11.27 -35.28 9.86
CA GLU A 469 -12.30 -36.32 9.83
C GLU A 469 -12.22 -37.17 8.57
N ASP A 470 -12.07 -36.56 7.39
CA ASP A 470 -11.86 -37.25 6.11
C ASP A 470 -10.62 -38.16 6.15
N GLN A 471 -9.51 -37.68 6.75
CA GLN A 471 -8.30 -38.48 6.89
C GLN A 471 -8.51 -39.68 7.82
N ILE A 472 -9.21 -39.47 8.93
CA ILE A 472 -9.52 -40.53 9.89
C ILE A 472 -10.44 -41.58 9.26
N GLU A 473 -11.43 -41.18 8.47
CA GLU A 473 -12.31 -42.09 7.73
C GLU A 473 -11.53 -42.90 6.70
N THR A 474 -10.66 -42.25 5.93
CA THR A 474 -9.77 -42.92 4.96
C THR A 474 -8.86 -43.94 5.65
N CYS A 475 -8.26 -43.56 6.78
CA CYS A 475 -7.46 -44.45 7.62
C CYS A 475 -8.29 -45.64 8.14
N SER A 476 -9.51 -45.38 8.63
CA SER A 476 -10.45 -46.41 9.09
C SER A 476 -10.78 -47.42 8.01
N MET A 477 -11.05 -46.97 6.78
CA MET A 477 -11.32 -47.86 5.65
C MET A 477 -10.10 -48.74 5.32
N ARG A 478 -8.89 -48.16 5.30
CA ARG A 478 -7.64 -48.90 5.03
C ARG A 478 -7.37 -49.98 6.09
N ILE A 479 -7.48 -49.63 7.37
CA ILE A 479 -7.35 -50.57 8.49
C ILE A 479 -8.45 -51.64 8.40
N GLY A 480 -9.70 -51.22 8.19
CA GLY A 480 -10.87 -52.09 8.07
C GLY A 480 -10.74 -53.16 6.99
N VAL A 481 -10.26 -52.79 5.80
CA VAL A 481 -10.05 -53.74 4.69
C VAL A 481 -9.00 -54.79 5.06
N ARG A 482 -7.88 -54.39 5.66
CA ARG A 482 -6.82 -55.32 6.04
C ARG A 482 -7.25 -56.26 7.17
N VAL A 483 -7.79 -55.71 8.25
CA VAL A 483 -8.22 -56.52 9.40
C VAL A 483 -9.31 -57.52 9.02
N LYS A 484 -10.22 -57.18 8.10
CA LYS A 484 -11.23 -58.13 7.60
C LYS A 484 -10.65 -59.33 6.85
N GLN A 485 -9.44 -59.21 6.31
CA GLN A 485 -8.75 -60.31 5.61
C GLN A 485 -8.00 -61.23 6.57
N GLU A 486 -7.86 -60.85 7.84
CA GLU A 486 -7.11 -61.62 8.83
C GLU A 486 -7.94 -62.82 9.34
N ASP A 487 -7.35 -64.01 9.25
CA ASP A 487 -7.85 -65.26 9.85
C ASP A 487 -6.97 -65.75 11.00
N PHE A 488 -5.90 -65.01 11.32
CA PHE A 488 -4.91 -65.31 12.35
C PHE A 488 -4.18 -66.66 12.15
N ALA A 489 -4.13 -67.17 10.91
CA ALA A 489 -3.35 -68.37 10.59
C ALA A 489 -1.84 -68.10 10.60
N ASN A 490 -1.41 -66.86 10.31
CA ASN A 490 -0.01 -66.44 10.34
C ASN A 490 0.16 -65.01 10.89
N LEU A 491 1.40 -64.64 11.23
CA LEU A 491 1.73 -63.32 11.80
C LEU A 491 2.01 -62.23 10.76
N GLU A 492 2.11 -62.58 9.46
CA GLU A 492 2.40 -61.62 8.38
C GLU A 492 1.31 -60.55 8.23
N GLY A 493 0.07 -60.88 8.60
CA GLY A 493 -1.02 -59.92 8.68
C GLY A 493 -0.78 -58.77 9.65
N CYS A 494 -0.10 -59.05 10.78
CA CYS A 494 0.18 -58.06 11.81
C CYS A 494 1.09 -56.95 11.28
N GLU A 495 2.16 -57.34 10.60
CA GLU A 495 3.11 -56.39 10.01
C GLU A 495 2.42 -55.51 8.97
N ARG A 496 1.55 -56.07 8.12
CA ARG A 496 0.79 -55.31 7.10
C ARG A 496 -0.16 -54.28 7.71
N VAL A 497 -0.81 -54.59 8.85
CA VAL A 497 -1.67 -53.63 9.55
C VAL A 497 -0.83 -52.56 10.25
N LEU A 498 0.26 -52.95 10.92
CA LEU A 498 1.18 -52.02 11.56
C LEU A 498 1.88 -51.10 10.56
N GLU A 499 2.19 -51.57 9.35
CA GLU A 499 2.72 -50.74 8.26
C GLU A 499 1.79 -49.60 7.89
N ILE A 500 0.48 -49.85 7.79
CA ILE A 500 -0.52 -48.79 7.51
C ILE A 500 -0.55 -47.78 8.65
N VAL A 501 -0.61 -48.25 9.89
CA VAL A 501 -0.66 -47.37 11.06
C VAL A 501 0.64 -46.55 11.17
N ARG A 502 1.80 -47.17 10.98
CA ARG A 502 3.10 -46.49 10.92
C ARG A 502 3.14 -45.45 9.81
N HIS A 503 2.66 -45.80 8.62
CA HIS A 503 2.60 -44.87 7.50
C HIS A 503 1.77 -43.63 7.84
N GLU A 504 0.56 -43.80 8.36
CA GLU A 504 -0.32 -42.67 8.72
C GLU A 504 0.26 -41.79 9.83
N ILE A 505 0.89 -42.40 10.85
CA ILE A 505 1.54 -41.69 11.95
C ILE A 505 2.76 -40.90 11.46
N ASN A 506 3.63 -41.52 10.66
CA ASN A 506 4.81 -40.87 10.11
C ASN A 506 4.41 -39.72 9.19
N ARG A 507 3.42 -39.92 8.33
CA ARG A 507 2.89 -38.87 7.46
C ARG A 507 2.28 -37.70 8.24
N ALA A 508 1.55 -37.97 9.31
CA ALA A 508 1.01 -36.91 10.17
C ALA A 508 2.13 -36.08 10.83
N ALA A 509 3.22 -36.73 11.25
CA ALA A 509 4.40 -36.07 11.81
C ALA A 509 5.13 -35.22 10.75
N GLU A 510 5.35 -35.75 9.54
CA GLU A 510 5.93 -35.02 8.41
C GLU A 510 5.13 -33.77 8.03
N MET A 511 3.80 -33.81 8.21
CA MET A 511 2.89 -32.69 7.95
C MET A 511 2.77 -31.71 9.14
N THR A 512 3.68 -31.78 10.11
CA THR A 512 3.80 -30.85 11.27
C THR A 512 2.59 -30.86 12.22
N ILE A 513 1.85 -31.97 12.26
CA ILE A 513 0.86 -32.19 13.31
C ILE A 513 1.63 -32.64 14.55
N GLU A 514 1.72 -31.76 15.55
CA GLU A 514 2.54 -31.98 16.74
C GLU A 514 1.74 -31.80 18.04
N GLY A 515 2.35 -32.22 19.15
CA GLY A 515 1.85 -31.98 20.49
C GLY A 515 0.51 -32.64 20.78
N LYS A 516 -0.45 -31.86 21.29
CA LYS A 516 -1.76 -32.38 21.72
C LYS A 516 -2.59 -32.93 20.55
N ASN A 517 -2.54 -32.27 19.39
CA ASN A 517 -3.32 -32.66 18.23
C ASN A 517 -2.81 -33.97 17.61
N PHE A 518 -1.50 -34.18 17.61
CA PHE A 518 -0.90 -35.45 17.22
C PHE A 518 -1.37 -36.60 18.11
N LYS A 519 -1.36 -36.42 19.44
CA LYS A 519 -1.84 -37.43 20.39
C LYS A 519 -3.32 -37.76 20.17
N ILE A 520 -4.15 -36.77 19.89
CA ILE A 520 -5.58 -36.97 19.58
C ILE A 520 -5.74 -37.83 18.31
N LEU A 521 -4.98 -37.53 17.26
CA LEU A 521 -5.01 -38.30 16.01
C LEU A 521 -4.58 -39.76 16.25
N VAL A 522 -3.43 -39.96 16.90
CA VAL A 522 -2.91 -41.29 17.25
C VAL A 522 -3.95 -42.08 18.06
N ASN A 523 -4.53 -41.48 19.11
CA ASN A 523 -5.56 -42.13 19.90
C ASN A 523 -6.77 -42.53 19.06
N ARG A 524 -7.24 -41.67 18.14
CA ARG A 524 -8.35 -42.01 17.25
C ARG A 524 -8.01 -43.19 16.34
N ILE A 525 -6.81 -43.23 15.77
CA ILE A 525 -6.34 -44.36 14.92
C ILE A 525 -6.32 -45.66 15.73
N PHE A 526 -5.77 -45.67 16.95
CA PHE A 526 -5.77 -46.86 17.81
C PHE A 526 -7.17 -47.28 18.27
N CYS A 527 -8.08 -46.33 18.49
CA CYS A 527 -9.47 -46.63 18.78
C CYS A 527 -10.16 -47.35 17.62
N LEU A 528 -9.89 -46.94 16.38
CA LEU A 528 -10.40 -47.58 15.18
C LEU A 528 -9.80 -48.97 14.99
N LEU A 529 -8.48 -49.11 15.23
CA LEU A 529 -7.82 -50.41 15.18
C LEU A 529 -8.40 -51.38 16.22
N TYR A 530 -8.59 -50.92 17.46
CA TYR A 530 -9.23 -51.68 18.54
C TYR A 530 -10.62 -52.17 18.13
N SER A 531 -11.50 -51.27 17.69
CA SER A 531 -12.90 -51.63 17.37
C SER A 531 -12.97 -52.61 16.21
N THR A 532 -12.13 -52.43 15.19
CA THR A 532 -12.08 -53.28 14.01
C THR A 532 -11.55 -54.67 14.36
N LEU A 533 -10.45 -54.77 15.12
CA LEU A 533 -9.88 -56.05 15.55
C LEU A 533 -10.83 -56.80 16.49
N TYR A 534 -11.39 -56.12 17.49
CA TYR A 534 -12.36 -56.71 18.40
C TYR A 534 -13.56 -57.29 17.64
N SER A 535 -14.13 -56.54 16.70
CA SER A 535 -15.22 -57.02 15.86
C SER A 535 -14.82 -58.22 15.01
N ARG A 536 -13.59 -58.26 14.49
CA ARG A 536 -13.09 -59.39 13.70
C ARG A 536 -12.89 -60.64 14.55
N ILE A 537 -12.31 -60.51 15.74
CA ILE A 537 -12.12 -61.62 16.69
C ILE A 537 -13.47 -62.26 17.02
N LEU A 538 -14.50 -61.45 17.29
CA LEU A 538 -15.85 -61.94 17.58
C LEU A 538 -16.52 -62.71 16.44
N GLN A 539 -16.04 -62.58 15.20
CA GLN A 539 -16.58 -63.28 14.03
C GLN A 539 -15.93 -64.64 13.77
N LEU A 540 -14.82 -64.94 14.45
CA LEU A 540 -14.03 -66.14 14.21
C LEU A 540 -14.18 -67.14 15.37
N THR A 541 -13.91 -68.41 15.05
CA THR A 541 -13.76 -69.48 16.04
C THR A 541 -12.34 -70.02 15.94
N PHE A 542 -11.60 -69.95 17.05
CA PHE A 542 -10.17 -70.21 17.08
C PHE A 542 -9.87 -71.63 17.57
N ASP A 543 -8.90 -72.29 16.92
CA ASP A 543 -8.12 -73.36 17.55
C ASP A 543 -6.89 -72.81 18.29
N GLU A 544 -6.15 -73.72 18.93
CA GLU A 544 -5.02 -73.41 19.80
C GLU A 544 -3.87 -72.68 19.07
N GLU A 545 -3.64 -73.01 17.79
CA GLU A 545 -2.61 -72.35 16.98
C GLU A 545 -3.06 -70.95 16.56
N GLN A 546 -4.29 -70.80 16.05
CA GLN A 546 -4.85 -69.50 15.70
C GLN A 546 -5.00 -68.57 16.92
N SER A 547 -5.37 -69.11 18.09
CA SER A 547 -5.50 -68.31 19.30
C SER A 547 -4.13 -67.82 19.81
N ARG A 548 -3.08 -68.66 19.70
CA ARG A 548 -1.71 -68.26 20.04
C ARG A 548 -1.21 -67.16 19.11
N ASN A 549 -1.42 -67.32 17.80
CA ASN A 549 -1.05 -66.31 16.80
C ASN A 549 -1.80 -64.99 17.01
N MET A 550 -3.08 -65.04 17.37
CA MET A 550 -3.88 -63.85 17.71
C MET A 550 -3.33 -63.11 18.94
N VAL A 551 -2.96 -63.82 20.01
CA VAL A 551 -2.35 -63.20 21.20
C VAL A 551 -1.06 -62.49 20.84
N GLU A 552 -0.19 -63.13 20.07
CA GLU A 552 1.08 -62.53 19.63
C GLU A 552 0.84 -61.32 18.71
N TYR A 553 -0.14 -61.41 17.81
CA TYR A 553 -0.58 -60.30 16.97
C TYR A 553 -1.00 -59.08 17.80
N VAL A 554 -1.85 -59.27 18.81
CA VAL A 554 -2.31 -58.18 19.69
C VAL A 554 -1.19 -57.67 20.59
N SER A 555 -0.27 -58.55 21.01
CA SER A 555 0.93 -58.17 21.78
C SER A 555 1.81 -57.20 21.00
N LYS A 556 2.10 -57.50 19.73
CA LYS A 556 2.87 -56.61 18.84
C LYS A 556 2.21 -55.23 18.68
N ILE A 557 0.88 -55.18 18.56
CA ILE A 557 0.15 -53.91 18.52
C ILE A 557 0.26 -53.14 19.83
N LEU A 558 0.18 -53.83 20.97
CA LEU A 558 0.36 -53.21 22.29
C LEU A 558 1.79 -52.66 22.47
N GLU A 559 2.80 -53.39 22.04
CA GLU A 559 4.20 -52.91 22.03
C GLU A 559 4.34 -51.65 21.20
N PHE A 560 3.79 -51.66 19.98
CA PHE A 560 3.78 -50.48 19.12
C PHE A 560 3.03 -49.28 19.74
N ALA A 561 1.91 -49.52 20.45
CA ALA A 561 1.20 -48.46 21.18
C ALA A 561 2.04 -47.88 22.34
N LYS A 562 2.85 -48.71 23.01
CA LYS A 562 3.77 -48.29 24.08
C LYS A 562 4.90 -47.43 23.53
N GLU A 563 5.47 -47.79 22.38
CA GLU A 563 6.51 -47.00 21.69
C GLU A 563 6.05 -45.56 21.42
N LEU A 564 4.77 -45.38 21.08
CA LEU A 564 4.18 -44.06 20.78
C LEU A 564 3.80 -43.25 22.04
N GLY A 565 3.91 -43.82 23.24
CA GLY A 565 3.74 -43.11 24.51
C GLY A 565 2.33 -42.57 24.78
N CYS A 566 1.29 -43.13 24.16
CA CYS A 566 -0.09 -42.67 24.32
C CYS A 566 -0.88 -43.53 25.33
N ALA A 567 -1.07 -43.01 26.55
CA ALA A 567 -1.67 -43.76 27.67
C ALA A 567 -3.05 -44.38 27.37
N GLU A 568 -3.96 -43.65 26.71
CA GLU A 568 -5.28 -44.14 26.33
C GLU A 568 -5.19 -45.29 25.30
N SER A 569 -4.30 -45.17 24.32
CA SER A 569 -4.05 -46.21 23.32
C SER A 569 -3.47 -47.49 23.95
N ILE A 570 -2.57 -47.33 24.94
CA ILE A 570 -2.00 -48.44 25.72
C ILE A 570 -3.11 -49.13 26.52
N GLN A 571 -3.99 -48.39 27.19
CA GLN A 571 -5.10 -48.98 27.95
C GLN A 571 -6.03 -49.81 27.05
N LYS A 572 -6.44 -49.27 25.89
CA LYS A 572 -7.30 -50.00 24.95
C LYS A 572 -6.63 -51.23 24.36
N SER A 573 -5.35 -51.13 24.01
CA SER A 573 -4.59 -52.28 23.48
C SER A 573 -4.35 -53.34 24.56
N THR A 574 -4.14 -52.93 25.82
CA THR A 574 -4.02 -53.85 26.97
C THR A 574 -5.34 -54.57 27.22
N HIS A 575 -6.47 -53.86 27.10
CA HIS A 575 -7.78 -54.46 27.21
C HIS A 575 -8.00 -55.54 26.12
N LEU A 576 -7.68 -55.23 24.86
CA LEU A 576 -7.78 -56.18 23.76
C LEU A 576 -6.86 -57.40 23.96
N TYR A 577 -5.64 -57.18 24.47
CA TYR A 577 -4.71 -58.25 24.81
C TYR A 577 -5.27 -59.21 25.86
N ASN A 578 -5.86 -58.67 26.92
CA ASN A 578 -6.49 -59.49 27.96
C ASN A 578 -7.67 -60.31 27.42
N LEU A 579 -8.47 -59.73 26.51
CA LEU A 579 -9.54 -60.44 25.81
C LEU A 579 -9.00 -61.55 24.89
N ALA A 580 -7.93 -61.29 24.16
CA ALA A 580 -7.26 -62.29 23.32
C ALA A 580 -6.69 -63.45 24.15
N MET A 581 -6.09 -63.15 25.30
CA MET A 581 -5.58 -64.15 26.25
C MET A 581 -6.70 -65.06 26.76
N LEU A 582 -7.89 -64.53 27.08
CA LEU A 582 -9.04 -65.35 27.50
C LEU A 582 -9.45 -66.40 26.47
N VAL A 583 -9.25 -66.15 25.19
CA VAL A 583 -9.50 -67.13 24.12
C VAL A 583 -8.42 -68.22 24.09
N SER A 584 -7.15 -67.86 24.32
CA SER A 584 -6.00 -68.77 24.16
C SER A 584 -5.58 -69.55 25.42
N VAL A 585 -6.01 -69.14 26.61
CA VAL A 585 -5.59 -69.79 27.87
C VAL A 585 -6.08 -71.24 27.93
N PRO A 586 -5.22 -72.22 28.28
CA PRO A 586 -5.62 -73.61 28.48
C PRO A 586 -6.72 -73.76 29.53
N GLU A 587 -7.57 -74.79 29.39
CA GLU A 587 -8.71 -75.02 30.30
C GLU A 587 -8.29 -75.13 31.79
N GLU A 588 -7.09 -75.65 32.06
CA GLU A 588 -6.55 -75.87 33.41
C GLU A 588 -6.23 -74.55 34.13
N ASP A 589 -5.77 -73.54 33.39
CA ASP A 589 -5.32 -72.25 33.92
C ASP A 589 -6.39 -71.15 33.78
N PHE A 590 -7.57 -71.49 33.26
CA PHE A 590 -8.59 -70.51 32.93
C PHE A 590 -9.16 -69.77 34.15
N GLU A 591 -9.49 -70.50 35.23
CA GLU A 591 -10.05 -69.89 36.45
C GLU A 591 -9.07 -68.93 37.14
N SER A 592 -7.78 -69.28 37.17
CA SER A 592 -6.75 -68.46 37.78
C SER A 592 -6.56 -67.16 36.99
N PHE A 593 -6.53 -67.22 35.66
CA PHE A 593 -6.41 -66.02 34.82
C PHE A 593 -7.67 -65.16 34.84
N TYR A 594 -8.86 -65.78 34.81
CA TYR A 594 -10.13 -65.06 34.90
C TYR A 594 -10.23 -64.24 36.20
N SER A 595 -9.82 -64.82 37.34
CA SER A 595 -9.84 -64.14 38.64
C SER A 595 -9.03 -62.83 38.68
N LEU A 596 -7.97 -62.73 37.87
CA LEU A 596 -7.12 -61.53 37.75
C LEU A 596 -7.78 -60.40 36.92
N LEU A 597 -8.82 -60.74 36.15
CA LEU A 597 -9.55 -59.83 35.26
C LEU A 597 -10.92 -59.42 35.81
N VAL A 598 -11.38 -60.05 36.90
CA VAL A 598 -12.62 -59.69 37.61
C VAL A 598 -12.61 -58.21 38.00
N GLY A 599 -13.67 -57.49 37.65
CA GLY A 599 -13.80 -56.04 37.88
C GLY A 599 -13.03 -55.14 36.90
N ARG A 600 -12.20 -55.71 36.01
CA ARG A 600 -11.48 -54.98 34.94
C ARG A 600 -12.14 -55.12 33.57
N ILE A 601 -12.85 -56.22 33.34
CA ILE A 601 -13.63 -56.50 32.12
C ILE A 601 -15.04 -56.89 32.57
N SER A 602 -16.06 -56.48 31.82
CA SER A 602 -17.45 -56.82 32.15
C SER A 602 -17.77 -58.30 31.82
N ASP A 603 -18.56 -58.96 32.67
CA ASP A 603 -18.92 -60.37 32.49
C ASP A 603 -19.66 -60.63 31.17
N ASP A 604 -20.48 -59.68 30.70
CA ASP A 604 -21.14 -59.76 29.38
C ASP A 604 -20.12 -59.80 28.23
N GLU A 605 -19.05 -59.01 28.33
CA GLU A 605 -17.99 -58.96 27.34
C GLU A 605 -17.12 -60.21 27.37
N VAL A 606 -16.85 -60.76 28.56
CA VAL A 606 -16.19 -62.07 28.71
C VAL A 606 -17.04 -63.17 28.07
N LEU A 607 -18.35 -63.19 28.34
CA LEU A 607 -19.25 -64.17 27.74
C LEU A 607 -19.33 -64.05 26.21
N LYS A 608 -19.16 -62.85 25.64
CA LYS A 608 -19.08 -62.63 24.20
C LYS A 608 -17.79 -63.21 23.62
N ILE A 609 -16.63 -62.93 24.23
CA ILE A 609 -15.33 -63.38 23.70
C ILE A 609 -15.14 -64.89 23.82
N LEU A 610 -15.68 -65.53 24.87
CA LEU A 610 -15.60 -66.97 25.06
C LEU A 610 -16.37 -67.77 23.99
N ARG A 611 -17.30 -67.14 23.26
CA ARG A 611 -17.98 -67.78 22.13
C ARG A 611 -17.04 -68.09 20.97
N CYS A 612 -15.89 -67.42 20.92
CA CYS A 612 -14.88 -67.58 19.89
C CYS A 612 -13.99 -68.81 20.11
N ARG A 613 -14.11 -69.52 21.24
CA ARG A 613 -13.32 -70.72 21.52
C ARG A 613 -13.97 -71.98 20.93
N LYS A 614 -13.18 -72.87 20.31
CA LYS A 614 -13.68 -74.21 19.90
C LYS A 614 -14.14 -75.08 21.09
N ASP A 615 -13.53 -74.93 22.28
CA ASP A 615 -13.82 -75.69 23.50
C ASP A 615 -14.83 -75.01 24.45
N ARG A 616 -15.61 -74.04 23.94
CA ARG A 616 -16.53 -73.17 24.69
C ARG A 616 -17.32 -73.86 25.80
N GLU A 617 -17.96 -75.00 25.52
CA GLU A 617 -18.89 -75.66 26.45
C GLU A 617 -18.22 -76.07 27.77
N LYS A 618 -16.92 -76.41 27.73
CA LYS A 618 -16.14 -76.81 28.92
C LYS A 618 -15.74 -75.62 29.78
N VAL A 619 -15.43 -74.50 29.14
CA VAL A 619 -14.92 -73.29 29.81
C VAL A 619 -16.06 -72.44 30.38
N GLN A 620 -17.22 -72.41 29.70
CA GLN A 620 -18.36 -71.58 30.10
C GLN A 620 -18.94 -72.00 31.47
N GLY A 621 -18.84 -73.28 31.84
CA GLY A 621 -19.26 -73.78 33.16
C GLY A 621 -18.40 -73.27 34.34
N LYS A 622 -17.14 -72.93 34.10
CA LYS A 622 -16.20 -72.43 35.12
C LYS A 622 -16.43 -70.95 35.45
N VAL A 623 -16.90 -70.16 34.48
CA VAL A 623 -17.29 -68.75 34.70
C VAL A 623 -18.50 -68.66 35.62
N SER A 624 -19.54 -69.47 35.36
CA SER A 624 -20.77 -69.51 36.18
C SER A 624 -20.55 -70.02 37.61
N ALA A 625 -19.55 -70.90 37.81
CA ALA A 625 -19.17 -71.40 39.13
C ALA A 625 -18.39 -70.36 39.95
N SER A 626 -17.64 -69.46 39.29
CA SER A 626 -16.87 -68.40 39.93
C SER A 626 -17.72 -67.17 40.33
N SER A 627 -18.75 -66.81 39.54
CA SER A 627 -19.69 -65.73 39.87
C SER A 627 -20.65 -66.06 41.00
N GLY A 628 -20.77 -67.34 41.38
CA GLY A 628 -21.63 -67.83 42.45
C GLY A 628 -20.93 -68.07 43.79
N LYS A 629 -19.63 -67.75 43.91
CA LYS A 629 -18.85 -67.99 45.14
C LYS A 629 -18.68 -66.80 46.08
N ASP A 630 -19.17 -65.61 45.70
CA ASP A 630 -19.23 -64.43 46.55
C ASP A 630 -20.66 -63.84 46.60
N MET A 631 -21.61 -64.61 47.15
CA MET A 631 -22.81 -64.06 47.80
C MET A 631 -22.78 -64.36 49.29
#